data_AF-A0A7G9T3Z7-F1
#
_entry.id   AF-A0A7G9T3Z7-F1
#
_cell.length_a   1.000
_cell.length_b   1.000
_cell.length_c   1.000
_cell.angle_alpha   90.00
_cell.angle_beta   90.00
_cell.angle_gamma   90.00
#
_symmetry.space_group_name_H-M   'P 1'
#
loop_
_entity.id
_entity.type
_entity.pdbx_description
1 polymer ?
#
loop_
_entity_poly.entity_id
_entity_poly.type
_entity_poly.pdbx_seq_one_letter_code
_entity_poly.pdbx_strand_id
1 'polypeptide(L)'
;MFKDCGLQYNQKYTIVGLFGFITLRMTNNWERKLQKTVDIDYAGNLAKAKFLVEARKHLKINLYGSDENNEFGSKGLFDHQAIPHVLEGHFGLVWDSETYPEMTGIFGDYEKYNSPFKASMYLAADQPIIVSKTSAVAPYVIKQGIGIVIDSLDQLPDIFDKLTPDEYKEMVINAKRIGELMRQMYNVKRAAFDMIDKVILDM
;
A
#
# COMPACT_ATOMS: atom_id res chain seq x y z
N MET A 1 -24.82 -12.73 -18.67
CA MET A 1 -23.70 -13.61 -18.26
C MET A 1 -23.92 -14.24 -16.88
N PHE A 2 -23.98 -13.51 -15.75
CA PHE A 2 -24.22 -14.12 -14.43
C PHE A 2 -25.66 -14.62 -14.19
N LYS A 3 -26.67 -13.95 -14.76
CA LYS A 3 -28.08 -14.39 -14.67
C LYS A 3 -28.36 -15.66 -15.47
N ASP A 4 -27.62 -15.89 -16.55
CA ASP A 4 -27.83 -17.02 -17.46
C ASP A 4 -27.36 -18.36 -16.84
N CYS A 5 -26.67 -18.30 -15.69
CA CYS A 5 -26.24 -19.46 -14.91
C CYS A 5 -27.03 -19.64 -13.59
N GLY A 6 -28.17 -18.96 -13.40
CA GLY A 6 -29.02 -19.14 -12.22
C GLY A 6 -28.48 -18.55 -10.91
N LEU A 7 -27.40 -17.77 -10.95
CA LEU A 7 -26.82 -17.14 -9.75
C LEU A 7 -27.56 -15.85 -9.42
N GLN A 8 -28.23 -15.80 -8.26
CA GLN A 8 -28.76 -14.56 -7.70
C GLN A 8 -27.62 -13.67 -7.22
N TYR A 9 -27.67 -12.37 -7.55
CA TYR A 9 -26.71 -11.38 -7.07
C TYR A 9 -26.92 -11.16 -5.56
N ASN A 10 -26.32 -12.02 -4.76
CA ASN A 10 -26.19 -11.79 -3.32
C ASN A 10 -24.96 -10.93 -3.08
N GLN A 11 -25.21 -9.66 -2.78
CA GLN A 11 -24.23 -8.75 -2.21
C GLN A 11 -23.59 -9.40 -0.98
N LYS A 12 -22.29 -9.68 -1.07
CA LYS A 12 -21.34 -9.75 0.05
C LYS A 12 -19.94 -9.82 -0.57
N TYR A 13 -19.36 -8.66 -0.88
CA TYR A 13 -17.93 -8.60 -1.13
C TYR A 13 -17.23 -9.05 0.15
N THR A 14 -16.38 -10.08 0.05
CA THR A 14 -15.56 -10.54 1.17
C THR A 14 -14.17 -9.97 0.98
N ILE A 15 -13.67 -9.21 1.96
CA ILE A 15 -12.27 -8.77 1.96
C ILE A 15 -11.43 -9.96 2.43
N VAL A 16 -10.78 -10.65 1.48
CA VAL A 16 -9.93 -11.81 1.77
C VAL A 16 -8.51 -11.39 2.18
N GLY A 17 -8.16 -10.12 1.97
CA GLY A 17 -6.84 -9.54 2.21
C GLY A 17 -6.43 -8.64 1.05
N LEU A 18 -5.14 -8.32 0.97
CA LEU A 18 -4.57 -7.57 -0.16
C LEU A 18 -4.36 -8.46 -1.39
N PHE A 19 -4.38 -7.84 -2.56
CA PHE A 19 -4.02 -8.49 -3.82
C PHE A 19 -2.56 -8.97 -3.83
N GLY A 20 -2.18 -9.86 -4.74
CA GLY A 20 -0.80 -10.31 -4.87
C GLY A 20 0.07 -9.33 -5.68
N PHE A 21 1.39 -9.50 -5.61
CA PHE A 21 2.36 -8.69 -6.36
C PHE A 21 3.53 -9.55 -6.82
N ILE A 22 3.74 -9.69 -8.12
CA ILE A 22 4.78 -10.58 -8.66
C ILE A 22 6.10 -9.81 -8.75
N THR A 23 7.08 -10.21 -7.95
CA THR A 23 8.45 -9.71 -7.99
C THR A 23 9.40 -10.73 -7.37
N LEU A 24 10.67 -10.71 -7.77
CA LEU A 24 11.72 -11.48 -7.11
C LEU A 24 12.31 -10.63 -5.99
N ARG A 25 12.23 -11.04 -4.72
CA ARG A 25 12.89 -10.28 -3.65
C ARG A 25 14.23 -10.90 -3.27
N MET A 26 15.32 -10.32 -3.77
CA MET A 26 16.67 -10.68 -3.33
C MET A 26 16.94 -10.04 -1.96
N THR A 27 16.74 -10.78 -0.87
CA THR A 27 16.97 -10.31 0.51
C THR A 27 18.35 -10.71 1.03
N ASN A 28 19.43 -10.28 0.38
CA ASN A 28 20.76 -10.52 0.95
C ASN A 28 21.08 -9.43 1.98
N ASN A 29 20.88 -9.75 3.26
CA ASN A 29 21.30 -9.04 4.49
C ASN A 29 20.85 -7.57 4.69
N TRP A 30 20.08 -7.00 3.77
CA TRP A 30 19.58 -5.63 3.91
C TRP A 30 18.31 -5.58 4.76
N GLU A 31 18.27 -4.63 5.71
CA GLU A 31 17.15 -4.42 6.64
C GLU A 31 16.80 -2.93 6.69
N ARG A 32 15.51 -2.60 6.58
CA ARG A 32 15.02 -1.23 6.80
C ARG A 32 15.09 -0.94 8.30
N LYS A 33 15.87 0.07 8.69
CA LYS A 33 16.02 0.53 10.07
C LYS A 33 15.51 1.96 10.20
N LEU A 34 14.88 2.26 11.33
CA LEU A 34 14.43 3.62 11.61
C LEU A 34 15.63 4.55 11.69
N GLN A 35 15.55 5.69 11.00
CA GLN A 35 16.53 6.76 11.05
C GLN A 35 15.98 7.95 11.83
N LYS A 36 16.85 8.92 12.16
CA LYS A 36 16.44 10.17 12.81
C LYS A 36 15.38 10.94 12.00
N THR A 37 15.44 10.84 10.68
CA THR A 37 14.44 11.39 9.76
C THR A 37 13.72 10.26 9.06
N VAL A 38 12.39 10.29 9.08
CA VAL A 38 11.56 9.27 8.42
C VAL A 38 11.24 9.70 6.99
N ASP A 39 11.77 8.93 6.05
CA ASP A 39 11.51 9.08 4.62
C ASP A 39 10.31 8.22 4.20
N ILE A 40 9.47 8.75 3.32
CA ILE A 40 8.29 8.09 2.77
C ILE A 40 8.49 7.88 1.26
N ASP A 41 8.09 6.74 0.73
CA ASP A 41 8.02 6.53 -0.72
C ASP A 41 6.60 6.74 -1.23
N TYR A 42 6.48 7.45 -2.35
CA TYR A 42 5.26 7.53 -3.15
C TYR A 42 5.55 7.10 -4.58
N ALA A 43 4.94 5.99 -5.00
CA ALA A 43 4.99 5.48 -6.36
C ALA A 43 3.63 5.58 -7.04
N GLY A 44 3.53 6.35 -8.13
CA GLY A 44 2.27 6.53 -8.83
C GLY A 44 2.32 7.54 -9.97
N ASN A 45 1.14 7.90 -10.47
CA ASN A 45 1.01 8.94 -11.47
C ASN A 45 1.11 10.32 -10.80
N LEU A 46 2.24 11.00 -10.97
CA LEU A 46 2.51 12.29 -10.32
C LEU A 46 1.63 13.42 -10.85
N ALA A 47 1.16 13.34 -12.11
CA ALA A 47 0.21 14.31 -12.65
C ALA A 47 -1.13 14.34 -11.89
N LYS A 48 -1.48 13.23 -11.22
CA LYS A 48 -2.68 13.12 -10.37
C LYS A 48 -2.41 13.43 -8.89
N ALA A 49 -1.16 13.68 -8.50
CA ALA A 49 -0.75 13.74 -7.11
C ALA A 49 -0.32 15.16 -6.69
N LYS A 50 -1.08 16.17 -7.10
CA LYS A 50 -0.75 17.59 -6.83
C LYS A 50 -0.62 17.91 -5.34
N PHE A 51 -1.33 17.19 -4.48
CA PHE A 51 -1.20 17.30 -3.02
C PHE A 51 0.24 17.11 -2.51
N LEU A 52 1.09 16.39 -3.25
CA LEU A 52 2.48 16.15 -2.89
C LEU A 52 3.34 17.42 -2.92
N VAL A 53 2.93 18.46 -3.65
CA VAL A 53 3.63 19.75 -3.63
C VAL A 53 3.60 20.34 -2.22
N GLU A 54 2.44 20.32 -1.57
CA GLU A 54 2.28 20.80 -0.20
C GLU A 54 2.86 19.80 0.81
N ALA A 55 2.54 18.51 0.67
CA ALA A 55 2.99 17.48 1.61
C ALA A 55 4.51 17.45 1.78
N ARG A 56 5.27 17.68 0.70
CA ARG A 56 6.74 17.68 0.73
C ARG A 56 7.38 18.85 1.48
N LYS A 57 6.61 19.89 1.81
CA LYS A 57 7.11 20.96 2.70
C LYS A 57 7.22 20.50 4.15
N HIS A 58 6.46 19.46 4.51
CA HIS A 58 6.36 18.95 5.87
C HIS A 58 6.94 17.53 6.02
N LEU A 59 6.97 16.77 4.93
CA LEU A 59 7.36 15.36 4.90
C LEU A 59 8.47 15.12 3.88
N LYS A 60 9.42 14.25 4.21
CA LYS A 60 10.43 13.82 3.25
C LYS A 60 9.89 12.68 2.40
N ILE A 61 9.50 13.00 1.16
CA ILE A 61 8.86 12.05 0.24
C ILE A 61 9.73 11.81 -0.99
N ASN A 62 10.14 10.56 -1.19
CA ASN A 62 10.75 10.07 -2.42
C ASN A 62 9.65 9.78 -3.44
N LEU A 63 9.79 10.31 -4.65
CA LEU A 63 8.78 10.21 -5.69
C LEU A 63 9.24 9.27 -6.81
N TYR A 64 8.38 8.33 -7.18
CA TYR A 64 8.62 7.36 -8.26
C TYR A 64 7.44 7.42 -9.24
N GLY A 65 7.70 7.75 -10.49
CA GLY A 65 6.66 7.97 -11.49
C GLY A 65 7.08 8.96 -12.58
N SER A 66 6.24 9.04 -13.62
CA SER A 66 6.46 10.01 -14.70
C SER A 66 6.35 11.44 -14.18
N ASP A 67 7.37 12.24 -14.42
CA ASP A 67 7.46 13.66 -14.04
C ASP A 67 7.81 14.48 -15.29
N GLU A 68 6.89 14.49 -16.25
CA GLU A 68 7.13 15.06 -17.60
C GLU A 68 7.47 16.56 -17.55
N ASN A 69 6.93 17.27 -16.55
CA ASN A 69 7.19 18.69 -16.35
C ASN A 69 8.37 18.96 -15.39
N ASN A 70 9.01 17.92 -14.85
CA ASN A 70 10.09 18.00 -13.86
C ASN A 70 9.73 18.87 -12.63
N GLU A 71 8.46 18.82 -12.22
CA GLU A 71 7.92 19.60 -11.09
C GLU A 71 8.27 18.95 -9.74
N PHE A 72 8.52 17.65 -9.76
CA PHE A 72 8.59 16.82 -8.57
C PHE A 72 10.00 16.34 -8.25
N GLY A 73 10.93 16.33 -9.21
CA GLY A 73 12.26 15.75 -9.02
C GLY A 73 12.14 14.24 -8.76
N SER A 74 11.31 13.58 -9.58
CA SER A 74 11.09 12.12 -9.50
C SER A 74 12.41 11.34 -9.62
N LYS A 75 12.51 10.23 -8.87
CA LYS A 75 13.60 9.24 -8.99
C LYS A 75 13.47 8.36 -10.24
N GLY A 76 12.41 8.55 -11.03
CA GLY A 76 12.21 7.91 -12.32
C GLY A 76 11.00 6.98 -12.37
N LEU A 77 10.74 6.46 -13.58
CA LEU A 77 9.74 5.44 -13.83
C LEU A 77 10.43 4.06 -13.87
N PHE A 78 9.89 3.12 -13.11
CA PHE A 78 10.45 1.78 -12.98
C PHE A 78 9.45 0.72 -13.44
N ASP A 79 9.97 -0.38 -13.97
CA ASP A 79 9.15 -1.56 -14.25
C ASP A 79 8.47 -2.05 -12.96
N HIS A 80 7.27 -2.59 -13.12
CA HIS A 80 6.45 -3.10 -12.03
C HIS A 80 7.19 -4.13 -11.16
N GLN A 81 7.99 -5.02 -11.75
CA GLN A 81 8.73 -6.03 -10.99
C GLN A 81 10.00 -5.45 -10.36
N ALA A 82 10.55 -4.38 -10.96
CA ALA A 82 11.78 -3.74 -10.53
C ALA A 82 11.55 -2.73 -9.38
N ILE A 83 10.40 -2.05 -9.35
CA ILE A 83 10.15 -0.97 -8.39
C ILE A 83 10.37 -1.37 -6.92
N PRO A 84 10.01 -2.59 -6.45
CA PRO A 84 10.27 -2.98 -5.06
C PRO A 84 11.75 -2.88 -4.65
N HIS A 85 12.67 -2.99 -5.61
CA HIS A 85 14.11 -2.98 -5.37
C HIS A 85 14.73 -1.58 -5.24
N VAL A 86 14.03 -0.54 -5.69
CA VAL A 86 14.56 0.84 -5.71
C VAL A 86 13.90 1.74 -4.67
N LEU A 87 12.96 1.21 -3.90
CA LEU A 87 12.26 1.91 -2.81
C LEU A 87 13.19 2.07 -1.60
N GLU A 88 13.52 3.31 -1.27
CA GLU A 88 14.51 3.69 -0.25
C GLU A 88 13.88 4.13 1.07
N GLY A 89 12.59 4.47 1.05
CA GLY A 89 11.86 5.00 2.20
C GLY A 89 11.62 3.96 3.30
N HIS A 90 11.24 4.49 4.45
CA HIS A 90 10.84 3.71 5.62
C HIS A 90 9.40 3.21 5.45
N PHE A 91 8.52 4.09 4.97
CA PHE A 91 7.11 3.78 4.74
C PHE A 91 6.71 3.99 3.29
N GLY A 92 5.86 3.11 2.78
CA GLY A 92 5.18 3.32 1.50
C GLY A 92 3.84 4.03 1.71
N LEU A 93 3.64 5.16 1.04
CA LEU A 93 2.39 5.92 1.13
C LEU A 93 1.35 5.38 0.16
N VAL A 94 0.26 4.85 0.73
CA VAL A 94 -0.93 4.43 0.00
C VAL A 94 -1.98 5.51 0.19
N TRP A 95 -1.92 6.51 -0.69
CA TRP A 95 -2.74 7.70 -0.62
C TRP A 95 -3.00 8.20 -2.04
N ASP A 96 -4.23 8.62 -2.32
CA ASP A 96 -4.59 9.34 -3.53
C ASP A 96 -5.56 10.44 -3.10
N SER A 97 -5.23 11.70 -3.37
CA SER A 97 -6.01 12.85 -2.93
C SER A 97 -5.88 14.01 -3.92
N GLU A 98 -6.93 14.82 -4.01
CA GLU A 98 -6.89 16.10 -4.74
C GLU A 98 -6.22 17.20 -3.91
N THR A 99 -6.33 17.15 -2.57
CA THR A 99 -5.83 18.18 -1.66
C THR A 99 -4.95 17.62 -0.55
N TYR A 100 -4.22 18.52 0.11
CA TYR A 100 -3.51 18.29 1.37
C TYR A 100 -4.30 18.96 2.51
N PRO A 101 -4.32 18.42 3.75
CA PRO A 101 -3.64 17.20 4.23
C PRO A 101 -4.52 15.94 4.22
N GLU A 102 -5.83 16.12 4.02
CA GLU A 102 -6.83 15.06 4.08
C GLU A 102 -6.93 14.30 2.75
N MET A 103 -7.49 13.10 2.80
CA MET A 103 -7.81 12.33 1.60
C MET A 103 -9.15 12.80 1.02
N THR A 104 -9.10 13.48 -0.13
CA THR A 104 -10.26 14.10 -0.77
C THR A 104 -10.35 13.75 -2.26
N GLY A 105 -11.50 14.06 -2.86
CA GLY A 105 -11.75 13.86 -4.28
C GLY A 105 -12.13 12.43 -4.64
N ILE A 106 -12.42 12.21 -5.93
CA ILE A 106 -13.00 10.96 -6.41
C ILE A 106 -12.07 9.75 -6.20
N PHE A 107 -10.75 9.97 -6.28
CA PHE A 107 -9.77 8.91 -6.06
C PHE A 107 -9.63 8.56 -4.58
N GLY A 108 -9.71 9.55 -3.67
CA GLY A 108 -9.75 9.30 -2.23
C GLY A 108 -11.00 8.53 -1.80
N ASP A 109 -12.16 8.83 -2.41
CA ASP A 109 -13.38 8.07 -2.15
C ASP A 109 -13.30 6.62 -2.67
N TYR A 110 -12.61 6.39 -3.78
CA TYR A 110 -12.40 5.05 -4.32
C TYR A 110 -11.56 4.14 -3.40
N GLU A 111 -10.61 4.71 -2.64
CA GLU A 111 -9.79 3.99 -1.66
C GLU A 111 -10.61 3.35 -0.52
N LYS A 112 -11.84 3.81 -0.31
CA LYS A 112 -12.78 3.22 0.69
C LYS A 112 -13.28 1.84 0.29
N TYR A 113 -13.11 1.44 -0.97
CA TYR A 113 -13.70 0.21 -1.52
C TYR A 113 -12.69 -0.71 -2.20
N ASN A 114 -11.52 -0.21 -2.58
CA ASN A 114 -10.55 -0.96 -3.37
C ASN A 114 -9.58 -1.79 -2.49
N SER A 115 -8.77 -2.62 -3.15
CA SER A 115 -7.55 -3.21 -2.57
C SER A 115 -6.36 -2.58 -3.30
N PRO A 116 -5.71 -1.54 -2.74
CA PRO A 116 -4.72 -0.77 -3.47
C PRO A 116 -3.54 -1.62 -3.91
N PHE A 117 -3.22 -1.54 -5.20
CA PHE A 117 -2.06 -2.23 -5.74
C PHE A 117 -0.74 -1.73 -5.12
N LYS A 118 -0.67 -0.42 -4.81
CA LYS A 118 0.46 0.21 -4.11
C LYS A 118 0.72 -0.44 -2.74
N ALA A 119 -0.32 -0.80 -1.99
CA ALA A 119 -0.16 -1.49 -0.71
C ALA A 119 0.57 -2.83 -0.89
N SER A 120 0.14 -3.62 -1.88
CA SER A 120 0.74 -4.92 -2.19
C SER A 120 2.19 -4.78 -2.67
N MET A 121 2.48 -3.73 -3.45
CA MET A 121 3.82 -3.36 -3.93
C MET A 121 4.80 -3.08 -2.78
N TYR A 122 4.43 -2.17 -1.87
CA TYR A 122 5.30 -1.79 -0.75
C TYR A 122 5.55 -2.97 0.18
N LEU A 123 4.51 -3.77 0.46
CA LEU A 123 4.67 -4.98 1.28
C LEU A 123 5.54 -6.02 0.57
N ALA A 124 5.43 -6.18 -0.75
CA ALA A 124 6.34 -7.01 -1.53
C ALA A 124 7.79 -6.49 -1.53
N ALA A 125 8.01 -5.23 -1.18
CA ALA A 125 9.31 -4.62 -0.89
C ALA A 125 9.72 -4.72 0.60
N ASP A 126 8.99 -5.50 1.41
CA ASP A 126 9.16 -5.61 2.87
C ASP A 126 9.08 -4.25 3.58
N GLN A 127 8.27 -3.33 3.04
CA GLN A 127 8.12 -1.96 3.50
C GLN A 127 6.77 -1.79 4.21
N PRO A 128 6.76 -1.33 5.48
CA PRO A 128 5.53 -0.92 6.15
C PRO A 128 4.79 0.18 5.38
N ILE A 129 3.47 0.25 5.52
CA ILE A 129 2.65 1.18 4.75
C ILE A 129 1.94 2.22 5.61
N ILE A 130 1.66 3.39 5.03
CA ILE A 130 0.78 4.40 5.60
C ILE A 130 -0.49 4.42 4.76
N VAL A 131 -1.65 4.28 5.42
CA VAL A 131 -2.97 4.29 4.77
C VAL A 131 -3.92 5.26 5.48
N SER A 132 -4.91 5.76 4.75
CA SER A 132 -6.04 6.47 5.36
C SER A 132 -6.88 5.54 6.22
N LYS A 133 -7.37 6.04 7.35
CA LYS A 133 -8.33 5.36 8.23
C LYS A 133 -9.64 4.99 7.54
N THR A 134 -10.01 5.73 6.50
CA THR A 134 -11.21 5.42 5.71
C THR A 134 -10.97 4.36 4.64
N SER A 135 -9.73 3.94 4.41
CA SER A 135 -9.42 2.92 3.40
C SER A 135 -10.00 1.56 3.78
N ALA A 136 -10.48 0.81 2.79
CA ALA A 136 -10.96 -0.57 2.97
C ALA A 136 -9.90 -1.49 3.63
N VAL A 137 -8.61 -1.17 3.45
CA VAL A 137 -7.50 -1.99 3.96
C VAL A 137 -7.01 -1.56 5.35
N ALA A 138 -7.50 -0.45 5.90
CA ALA A 138 -7.07 0.04 7.23
C ALA A 138 -7.24 -1.00 8.35
N PRO A 139 -8.38 -1.73 8.47
CA PRO A 139 -8.51 -2.78 9.49
C PRO A 139 -7.49 -3.91 9.32
N TYR A 140 -7.12 -4.23 8.07
CA TYR A 140 -6.12 -5.23 7.78
C TYR A 140 -4.71 -4.76 8.19
N VAL A 141 -4.37 -3.50 7.93
CA VAL A 141 -3.09 -2.90 8.34
C VAL A 141 -2.92 -2.96 9.85
N ILE A 142 -3.94 -2.56 10.61
CA ILE A 142 -3.95 -2.60 12.09
C ILE A 142 -3.80 -4.05 12.56
N LYS A 143 -4.65 -4.95 12.05
CA LYS A 143 -4.67 -6.36 12.48
C LYS A 143 -3.34 -7.07 12.25
N GLN A 144 -2.65 -6.77 11.16
CA GLN A 144 -1.38 -7.42 10.82
C GLN A 144 -0.15 -6.68 11.35
N GLY A 145 -0.30 -5.47 11.91
CA GLY A 145 0.80 -4.67 12.42
C GLY A 145 1.82 -4.29 11.33
N ILE A 146 1.34 -4.00 10.12
CA ILE A 146 2.17 -3.78 8.91
C ILE A 146 2.29 -2.30 8.51
N GLY A 147 1.91 -1.38 9.39
CA GLY A 147 1.85 0.02 9.01
C GLY A 147 1.10 0.91 9.99
N ILE A 148 0.91 2.15 9.57
CA ILE A 148 0.27 3.22 10.32
C ILE A 148 -1.02 3.61 9.62
N VAL A 149 -2.07 3.84 10.40
CA VAL A 149 -3.37 4.30 9.91
C VAL A 149 -3.60 5.71 10.43
N ILE A 150 -3.86 6.65 9.52
CA ILE A 150 -4.02 8.09 9.83
C ILE A 150 -5.30 8.64 9.22
N ASP A 151 -5.86 9.67 9.85
CA ASP A 151 -6.95 10.48 9.32
C ASP A 151 -6.44 11.57 8.36
N SER A 152 -5.25 12.11 8.62
CA SER A 152 -4.65 13.22 7.88
C SER A 152 -3.13 13.12 7.85
N LEU A 153 -2.51 13.57 6.75
CA LEU A 153 -1.04 13.60 6.60
C LEU A 153 -0.35 14.49 7.64
N ASP A 154 -1.04 15.48 8.21
CA ASP A 154 -0.51 16.36 9.27
C ASP A 154 -0.20 15.60 10.57
N GLN A 155 -0.71 14.39 10.74
CA GLN A 155 -0.41 13.58 11.93
C GLN A 155 0.98 12.93 11.85
N LEU A 156 1.55 12.81 10.65
CA LEU A 156 2.78 12.05 10.44
C LEU A 156 4.01 12.62 11.16
N PRO A 157 4.26 13.95 11.21
CA PRO A 157 5.38 14.49 11.98
C PRO A 157 5.35 14.07 13.45
N ASP A 158 4.21 14.24 14.13
CA ASP A 158 4.04 13.86 15.54
C ASP A 158 4.14 12.35 15.77
N ILE A 159 3.66 11.54 14.82
CA ILE A 159 3.76 10.08 14.89
C ILE A 159 5.22 9.65 14.75
N PHE A 160 5.96 10.23 13.79
CA PHE A 160 7.35 9.89 13.54
C PHE A 160 8.27 10.31 14.70
N ASP A 161 8.00 11.45 15.33
CA ASP A 161 8.76 11.91 16.50
C ASP A 161 8.62 10.98 17.71
N LYS A 162 7.50 10.26 17.82
CA LYS A 162 7.21 9.32 18.91
C LYS A 162 7.54 7.87 18.56
N LEU A 163 7.75 7.57 17.28
CA LEU A 163 7.98 6.22 16.80
C LEU A 163 9.33 5.69 17.30
N THR A 164 9.29 4.57 18.01
CA THR A 164 10.51 3.94 18.52
C THR A 164 11.15 3.00 17.48
N PRO A 165 12.47 2.75 17.56
CA PRO A 165 13.13 1.78 16.70
C PRO A 165 12.54 0.36 16.82
N ASP A 166 12.11 -0.05 18.01
CA ASP A 166 11.54 -1.37 18.25
C ASP A 166 10.15 -1.52 17.63
N GLU A 167 9.27 -0.52 17.77
CA GLU A 167 7.96 -0.50 17.09
C GLU A 167 8.12 -0.56 15.58
N TYR A 168 9.06 0.22 15.02
CA TYR A 168 9.32 0.20 13.59
C TYR A 168 9.90 -1.14 13.13
N LYS A 169 10.81 -1.73 13.91
CA LYS A 169 11.38 -3.04 13.61
C LYS A 169 10.31 -4.14 13.57
N GLU A 170 9.38 -4.14 14.54
CA GLU A 170 8.23 -5.04 14.54
C GLU A 170 7.36 -4.86 13.29
N MET A 171 7.09 -3.60 12.87
CA MET A 171 6.38 -3.33 11.63
C MET A 171 7.10 -3.90 10.40
N VAL A 172 8.43 -3.77 10.31
CA VAL A 172 9.23 -4.32 9.21
C VAL A 172 9.19 -5.85 9.19
N ILE A 173 9.29 -6.50 10.34
CA ILE A 173 9.17 -7.97 10.46
C ILE A 173 7.81 -8.43 9.96
N ASN A 174 6.73 -7.76 10.38
CA ASN A 174 5.38 -8.06 9.93
C ASN A 174 5.19 -7.79 8.43
N ALA A 175 5.73 -6.67 7.93
CA ALA A 175 5.69 -6.33 6.51
C ALA A 175 6.41 -7.39 5.65
N LYS A 176 7.55 -7.90 6.11
CA LYS A 176 8.28 -8.99 5.45
C LYS A 176 7.45 -10.27 5.38
N ARG A 177 6.83 -10.67 6.50
CA ARG A 177 5.94 -11.85 6.57
C ARG A 177 4.77 -11.73 5.59
N ILE A 178 4.11 -10.57 5.54
CA ILE A 178 3.01 -10.34 4.58
C ILE A 178 3.53 -10.22 3.15
N GLY A 179 4.69 -9.61 2.94
CA GLY A 179 5.36 -9.47 1.66
C GLY A 179 5.62 -10.81 0.97
N GLU A 180 6.01 -11.84 1.73
CA GLU A 180 6.16 -13.20 1.21
C GLU A 180 4.85 -13.74 0.63
N LEU A 181 3.72 -13.49 1.30
CA LEU A 181 2.39 -13.88 0.82
C LEU A 181 1.99 -13.10 -0.43
N MET A 182 2.32 -11.80 -0.51
CA MET A 182 2.07 -10.98 -1.70
C MET A 182 2.82 -11.53 -2.91
N ARG A 183 4.11 -11.84 -2.74
CA ARG A 183 4.99 -12.39 -3.79
C ARG A 183 4.55 -13.75 -4.30
N GLN A 184 3.91 -14.55 -3.44
CA GLN A 184 3.40 -15.87 -3.81
C GLN A 184 1.98 -15.85 -4.38
N MET A 185 1.37 -14.66 -4.55
CA MET A 185 -0.04 -14.50 -4.96
C MET A 185 -1.01 -15.26 -4.03
N TYR A 186 -0.67 -15.37 -2.74
CA TYR A 186 -1.35 -16.27 -1.80
C TYR A 186 -2.86 -15.97 -1.70
N ASN A 187 -3.23 -14.72 -1.48
CA ASN A 187 -4.65 -14.34 -1.32
C ASN A 187 -5.47 -14.56 -2.60
N VAL A 188 -4.85 -14.41 -3.78
CA VAL A 188 -5.50 -14.69 -5.07
C VAL A 188 -5.74 -16.19 -5.24
N LYS A 189 -4.71 -17.01 -4.95
CA LYS A 189 -4.83 -18.48 -4.97
C LYS A 189 -5.91 -18.95 -4.00
N ARG A 190 -5.89 -18.44 -2.76
CA ARG A 190 -6.90 -18.74 -1.74
C ARG A 190 -8.30 -18.35 -2.22
N ALA A 191 -8.49 -17.13 -2.73
CA ALA A 191 -9.79 -16.69 -3.21
C ALA A 191 -10.33 -17.58 -4.36
N ALA A 192 -9.44 -18.06 -5.23
CA ALA A 192 -9.80 -19.01 -6.28
C ALA A 192 -10.24 -20.37 -5.71
N PHE A 193 -9.50 -20.92 -4.73
CA PHE A 193 -9.90 -22.15 -4.05
C PHE A 193 -11.21 -21.99 -3.26
N ASP A 194 -11.35 -20.93 -2.48
CA ASP A 194 -12.58 -20.63 -1.73
C ASP A 194 -13.80 -20.50 -2.67
N MET A 195 -13.60 -20.00 -3.89
CA MET A 195 -14.65 -19.92 -4.91
C MET A 195 -14.99 -21.30 -5.47
N ILE A 196 -13.98 -22.12 -5.80
CA ILE A 196 -14.17 -23.49 -6.29
C ILE A 196 -14.94 -24.31 -5.25
N ASP A 197 -14.54 -24.25 -3.98
CA ASP A 197 -15.18 -24.98 -2.89
C ASP A 197 -16.66 -24.60 -2.76
N LYS A 198 -16.99 -23.30 -2.84
CA LYS A 198 -18.40 -22.86 -2.81
C LYS A 198 -19.19 -23.35 -4.02
N VAL A 199 -18.62 -23.27 -5.22
CA VAL A 199 -19.32 -23.71 -6.44
C VAL A 199 -19.55 -25.22 -6.44
N ILE A 200 -18.61 -26.01 -5.92
CA ILE A 200 -18.72 -27.48 -5.90
C ILE A 200 -19.57 -27.99 -4.73
N LEU A 201 -19.47 -27.37 -3.54
CA LEU A 201 -20.13 -27.85 -2.32
C LEU A 201 -21.53 -27.25 -2.09
N ASP A 202 -21.87 -26.11 -2.73
CA ASP A 202 -23.23 -25.57 -2.74
C ASP A 202 -24.07 -26.10 -3.94
N MET A 203 -23.59 -27.15 -4.62
CA MET A 203 -24.38 -28.02 -5.52
C MET A 203 -24.87 -29.27 -4.78
#